data_AF-A0AAV1NMA6-F1
#
_entry.id   AF-A0AAV1NMA6-F1
#
_cell.length_a   1.000
_cell.length_b   1.000
_cell.length_c   1.000
_cell.angle_alpha   90.00
_cell.angle_beta   90.00
_cell.angle_gamma   90.00
#
_symmetry.space_group_name_H-M   'P 1'
#
loop_
_entity.id
_entity.type
_entity.pdbx_description
1 polymer ?
#
loop_
_entity_poly.entity_id
_entity_poly.type
_entity_poly.pdbx_seq_one_letter_code
_entity_poly.pdbx_strand_id
1 'polypeptide(L)'
;MESKPDGGPAVSNSPSGSLTSQELAAIEDEEVLNKMLDNTEDFEQRRMIRAALRDLLKKKRDKREQERGSRQQDLRQQGLSKGGTAGGFVSVGRASMNQQPPTNKASGQPSPSASTPFNRTAGSKASPAADTTPTSPSSAAPNVKNVKQMLLDWCRAKTEPYEGVHIQNFSSSWGDGIAFCALVHRFFPDAFEYSILNPYAPRENFQLAFDTAERLAGCPPLLDADDLVRMKEPDWKCVYTYIQEFYRCLVEKGLVKTKKRT
;
A
#
# COMPACT_ATOMS: atom_id res chain seq x y z
N MET A 1 28.62 -32.33 -71.63
CA MET A 1 27.91 -31.07 -71.37
C MET A 1 26.81 -31.41 -70.39
N GLU A 2 26.91 -30.95 -69.15
CA GLU A 2 26.09 -31.46 -68.05
C GLU A 2 25.12 -30.39 -67.56
N SER A 3 23.83 -30.60 -67.84
CA SER A 3 22.77 -29.62 -67.57
C SER A 3 22.01 -30.02 -66.31
N LYS A 4 22.49 -29.53 -65.16
CA LYS A 4 21.88 -29.73 -63.85
C LYS A 4 20.88 -28.60 -63.56
N PRO A 5 19.58 -28.89 -63.31
CA PRO A 5 18.63 -27.85 -62.92
C PRO A 5 18.90 -27.41 -61.48
N ASP A 6 18.88 -26.10 -61.23
CA ASP A 6 19.16 -25.54 -59.90
C ASP A 6 17.92 -25.60 -59.02
N GLY A 7 17.90 -26.57 -58.09
CA GLY A 7 16.82 -26.78 -57.13
C GLY A 7 16.95 -25.87 -55.92
N GLY A 8 16.71 -24.57 -56.11
CA GLY A 8 16.71 -23.59 -55.01
C GLY A 8 15.72 -23.96 -53.89
N PRO A 9 16.10 -23.87 -52.60
CA PRO A 9 15.23 -24.29 -51.50
C PRO A 9 14.07 -23.31 -51.31
N ALA A 10 12.84 -23.82 -51.42
CA ALA A 10 11.65 -23.07 -51.06
C ALA A 10 11.62 -22.84 -49.54
N VAL A 11 12.07 -21.66 -49.09
CA VAL A 11 11.97 -21.21 -47.69
C VAL A 11 10.52 -20.88 -47.34
N SER A 12 9.72 -21.91 -47.09
CA SER A 12 8.36 -21.83 -46.56
C SER A 12 8.37 -21.42 -45.08
N ASN A 13 8.89 -20.24 -44.78
CA ASN A 13 9.04 -19.74 -43.43
C ASN A 13 7.74 -19.08 -42.95
N SER A 14 6.75 -19.90 -42.61
CA SER A 14 5.45 -19.47 -42.09
C SER A 14 5.62 -18.65 -40.80
N PRO A 15 5.25 -17.35 -40.76
CA PRO A 15 5.43 -16.50 -39.59
C PRO A 15 4.32 -16.75 -38.54
N SER A 16 4.20 -18.00 -38.08
CA SER A 16 3.43 -18.36 -36.88
C SER A 16 4.23 -17.92 -35.66
N GLY A 17 4.24 -16.60 -35.41
CA GLY A 17 5.10 -15.93 -34.43
C GLY A 17 4.81 -16.36 -32.99
N SER A 18 5.47 -17.43 -32.55
CA SER A 18 5.60 -17.78 -31.13
C SER A 18 6.53 -16.76 -30.45
N LEU A 19 5.97 -15.58 -30.12
CA LEU A 19 6.66 -14.49 -29.43
C LEU A 19 7.46 -15.05 -28.24
N THR A 20 8.79 -14.96 -28.32
CA THR A 20 9.64 -15.52 -27.27
C THR A 20 9.64 -14.62 -26.05
N SER A 21 9.82 -15.22 -24.88
CA SER A 21 9.98 -14.50 -23.60
C SER A 21 11.09 -13.42 -23.67
N GLN A 22 12.15 -13.67 -24.44
CA GLN A 22 13.26 -12.74 -24.62
C GLN A 22 12.93 -11.56 -25.54
N GLU A 23 12.13 -11.76 -26.60
CA GLU A 23 11.63 -10.65 -27.43
C GLU A 23 10.67 -9.76 -26.63
N LEU A 24 9.76 -10.35 -25.86
CA LEU A 24 8.83 -9.62 -25.00
C LEU A 24 9.56 -8.81 -23.92
N ALA A 25 10.60 -9.38 -23.29
CA ALA A 25 11.43 -8.68 -22.30
C ALA A 25 12.31 -7.55 -22.87
N ALA A 26 12.46 -7.46 -24.20
CA ALA A 26 13.20 -6.39 -24.87
C ALA A 26 12.33 -5.16 -25.18
N ILE A 27 11.01 -5.24 -25.01
CA ILE A 27 10.09 -4.13 -25.29
C ILE A 27 10.09 -3.15 -24.11
N GLU A 28 10.62 -1.94 -24.31
CA GLU A 28 10.59 -0.87 -23.30
C GLU A 28 9.30 -0.02 -23.34
N ASP A 29 8.41 -0.29 -24.30
CA ASP A 29 7.13 0.40 -24.49
C ASP A 29 5.95 -0.38 -23.89
N GLU A 30 5.15 0.35 -23.12
CA GLU A 30 3.99 -0.13 -22.39
C GLU A 30 2.73 -0.17 -23.26
N GLU A 31 2.61 0.76 -24.21
CA GLU A 31 1.50 0.77 -25.17
C GLU A 31 1.59 -0.42 -26.12
N VAL A 32 2.82 -0.82 -26.50
CA VAL A 32 3.08 -2.01 -27.32
C VAL A 32 2.69 -3.29 -26.57
N LEU A 33 3.10 -3.44 -25.31
CA LEU A 33 2.77 -4.63 -24.51
C LEU A 33 1.27 -4.73 -24.20
N ASN A 34 0.60 -3.62 -23.89
CA ASN A 34 -0.86 -3.60 -23.72
C ASN A 34 -1.58 -3.94 -25.03
N LYS A 35 -1.15 -3.37 -26.17
CA LYS A 35 -1.70 -3.70 -27.48
C LYS A 35 -1.48 -5.17 -27.85
N MET A 36 -0.36 -5.79 -27.47
CA MET A 36 -0.17 -7.24 -27.61
C MET A 36 -1.17 -8.00 -26.72
N LEU A 37 -1.35 -7.60 -25.45
CA LEU A 37 -2.30 -8.23 -24.52
C LEU A 37 -3.75 -8.26 -25.03
N ASP A 38 -4.15 -7.26 -25.82
CA ASP A 38 -5.49 -7.15 -26.42
C ASP A 38 -5.65 -7.97 -27.71
N ASN A 39 -4.57 -8.23 -28.44
CA ASN A 39 -4.58 -8.99 -29.70
C ASN A 39 -4.17 -10.47 -29.53
N THR A 40 -3.65 -10.86 -28.35
CA THR A 40 -3.25 -12.23 -28.05
C THR A 40 -4.40 -13.04 -27.45
N GLU A 41 -4.90 -13.99 -28.23
CA GLU A 41 -5.88 -15.00 -27.78
C GLU A 41 -5.25 -16.14 -26.97
N ASP A 42 -3.96 -16.45 -27.19
CA ASP A 42 -3.28 -17.54 -26.49
C ASP A 42 -2.97 -17.22 -25.02
N PHE A 43 -3.23 -18.19 -24.13
CA PHE A 43 -3.07 -18.04 -22.70
C PHE A 43 -1.60 -17.97 -22.24
N GLU A 44 -0.69 -18.70 -22.89
CA GLU A 44 0.73 -18.71 -22.52
C GLU A 44 1.43 -17.43 -22.98
N GLN A 45 1.21 -17.00 -24.22
CA GLN A 45 1.64 -15.70 -24.72
C GLN A 45 1.07 -14.56 -23.86
N ARG A 46 -0.22 -14.57 -23.51
CA ARG A 46 -0.83 -13.54 -22.65
C ARG A 46 -0.19 -13.51 -21.26
N ARG A 47 0.18 -14.67 -20.70
CA ARG A 47 0.94 -14.79 -19.45
C ARG A 47 2.37 -14.23 -19.59
N MET A 48 3.04 -14.44 -20.72
CA MET A 48 4.38 -13.89 -20.98
C MET A 48 4.35 -12.37 -21.21
N ILE A 49 3.37 -11.85 -21.95
CA ILE A 49 3.17 -10.41 -22.15
C ILE A 49 2.93 -9.70 -20.80
N ARG A 50 2.09 -10.26 -19.93
CA ARG A 50 1.95 -9.78 -18.54
C ARG A 50 3.26 -9.83 -17.75
N ALA A 51 4.10 -10.85 -17.95
CA ALA A 51 5.40 -10.93 -17.28
C ALA A 51 6.34 -9.80 -17.73
N ALA A 52 6.50 -9.59 -19.03
CA ALA A 52 7.26 -8.46 -19.57
C ALA A 52 6.71 -7.11 -19.08
N LEU A 53 5.38 -6.95 -19.03
CA LEU A 53 4.73 -5.73 -18.54
C LEU A 53 5.03 -5.48 -17.04
N ARG A 54 4.96 -6.51 -16.19
CA ARG A 54 5.38 -6.44 -14.78
C ARG A 54 6.83 -6.00 -14.65
N ASP A 55 7.74 -6.65 -15.36
CA ASP A 55 9.18 -6.40 -15.24
C ASP A 55 9.56 -5.02 -15.78
N LEU A 56 8.96 -4.59 -16.90
CA LEU A 56 9.12 -3.24 -17.45
C LEU A 56 8.67 -2.16 -16.47
N LEU A 57 7.49 -2.32 -15.86
CA LEU A 57 6.92 -1.31 -14.99
C LEU A 57 7.53 -1.31 -13.58
N LYS A 58 7.96 -2.48 -13.08
CA LYS A 58 8.85 -2.58 -11.91
C LYS A 58 10.18 -1.88 -12.18
N LYS A 59 10.84 -2.13 -13.33
CA LYS A 59 12.06 -1.41 -13.77
C LYS A 59 11.84 0.10 -13.87
N LYS A 60 10.72 0.58 -14.43
CA LYS A 60 10.34 2.00 -14.48
C LYS A 60 10.12 2.59 -13.07
N ARG A 61 9.47 1.87 -12.13
CA ARG A 61 9.26 2.30 -10.74
C ARG A 61 10.58 2.38 -9.98
N ASP A 62 11.32 1.28 -9.94
CA ASP A 62 12.54 1.13 -9.14
C ASP A 62 13.63 2.11 -9.62
N LYS A 63 13.70 2.41 -10.93
CA LYS A 63 14.54 3.48 -11.48
C LYS A 63 14.18 4.87 -10.92
N ARG A 64 12.88 5.23 -10.86
CA ARG A 64 12.45 6.53 -10.30
C ARG A 64 12.75 6.64 -8.81
N GLU A 65 12.66 5.54 -8.06
CA GLU A 65 13.03 5.51 -6.65
C GLU A 65 14.55 5.64 -6.45
N GLN A 66 15.34 4.96 -7.28
CA GLN A 66 16.79 5.07 -7.31
C GLN A 66 17.25 6.50 -7.66
N GLU A 67 16.70 7.13 -8.69
CA GLU A 67 16.99 8.53 -9.06
C GLU A 67 16.68 9.51 -7.91
N ARG A 68 15.56 9.31 -7.19
CA ARG A 68 15.21 10.10 -6.00
C ARG A 68 16.19 9.85 -4.84
N GLY A 69 16.57 8.60 -4.61
CA GLY A 69 17.58 8.22 -3.60
C GLY A 69 18.95 8.83 -3.88
N SER A 70 19.47 8.69 -5.11
CA SER A 70 20.74 9.30 -5.53
C SER A 70 20.72 10.82 -5.41
N ARG A 71 19.64 11.49 -5.84
CA ARG A 71 19.50 12.95 -5.69
C ARG A 71 19.45 13.40 -4.23
N GLN A 72 18.80 12.62 -3.36
CA GLN A 72 18.77 12.86 -1.91
C GLN A 72 20.15 12.65 -1.25
N GLN A 73 20.94 11.70 -1.76
CA GLN A 73 22.29 11.39 -1.29
C GLN A 73 23.32 12.44 -1.75
N ASP A 74 23.23 12.90 -3.00
CA ASP A 74 24.09 13.95 -3.55
C ASP A 74 23.91 15.28 -2.79
N LEU A 75 22.66 15.69 -2.54
CA LEU A 75 22.34 16.84 -1.69
C LEU A 75 22.97 16.73 -0.29
N ARG A 76 22.98 15.53 0.30
CA ARG A 76 23.62 15.27 1.60
C ARG A 76 25.15 15.34 1.53
N GLN A 77 25.74 14.94 0.41
CA GLN A 77 27.19 14.95 0.19
C GLN A 77 27.71 16.38 -0.10
N GLN A 78 27.00 17.17 -0.90
CA GLN A 78 27.26 18.61 -1.09
C GLN A 78 27.06 19.41 0.21
N GLY A 79 26.12 19.01 1.06
CA GLY A 79 25.92 19.60 2.39
C GLY A 79 27.09 19.38 3.36
N LEU A 80 27.90 18.34 3.16
CA LEU A 80 29.07 18.03 3.98
C LEU A 80 30.35 18.71 3.49
N SER A 81 30.46 19.01 2.18
CA SER A 81 31.68 19.60 1.60
C SER A 81 31.79 21.13 1.77
N LYS A 82 30.70 21.84 2.10
CA LYS A 82 30.74 23.27 2.46
C LYS A 82 31.09 23.57 3.93
N GLY A 83 31.55 22.57 4.68
CA GLY A 83 31.99 22.70 6.07
C GLY A 83 33.40 23.30 6.27
N GLY A 84 33.82 24.34 5.53
CA GLY A 84 35.14 24.93 5.79
C GLY A 84 35.68 25.99 4.82
N THR A 85 35.23 27.24 4.95
CA THR A 85 36.12 28.42 4.78
C THR A 85 35.55 29.60 5.57
N ALA A 86 36.39 30.33 6.31
CA ALA A 86 36.00 31.60 6.90
C ALA A 86 36.11 32.72 5.85
N GLY A 87 35.00 33.43 5.60
CA GLY A 87 34.95 34.56 4.68
C GLY A 87 33.64 35.31 4.89
N GLY A 88 33.73 36.59 5.27
CA GLY A 88 32.55 37.36 5.70
C GLY A 88 31.69 37.83 4.52
N PHE A 89 30.38 37.94 4.77
CA PHE A 89 29.49 38.80 3.99
C PHE A 89 28.79 39.80 4.91
N VAL A 90 28.47 40.98 4.38
CA VAL A 90 28.02 42.14 5.15
C VAL A 90 26.52 42.12 5.42
N SER A 91 26.14 42.24 6.69
CA SER A 91 24.75 42.43 7.11
C SER A 91 24.28 43.86 6.84
N VAL A 92 23.72 44.11 5.66
CA VAL A 92 22.95 45.34 5.40
C VAL A 92 21.70 45.31 6.29
N GLY A 93 21.67 46.19 7.28
CA GLY A 93 20.71 46.09 8.39
C GLY A 93 19.31 46.65 8.08
N ARG A 94 18.38 46.39 9.01
CA ARG A 94 17.18 47.22 9.19
C ARG A 94 17.03 47.56 10.68
N ALA A 95 16.51 48.75 10.96
CA ALA A 95 16.74 49.45 12.23
C ALA A 95 16.09 48.78 13.46
N SER A 96 16.77 48.93 14.60
CA SER A 96 16.18 48.84 15.93
C SER A 96 15.82 50.26 16.40
N MET A 97 14.67 50.42 17.06
CA MET A 97 14.25 51.68 17.68
C MET A 97 13.92 51.39 19.15
N ASN A 98 14.64 52.05 20.06
CA ASN A 98 14.63 51.77 21.50
C ASN A 98 14.22 53.02 22.29
N GLN A 99 13.31 52.88 23.26
CA GLN A 99 13.01 53.89 24.28
C GLN A 99 12.71 53.23 25.64
N GLN A 100 13.08 53.93 26.71
CA GLN A 100 13.04 53.54 28.13
C GLN A 100 12.84 54.82 28.98
N PRO A 101 12.62 54.74 30.31
CA PRO A 101 11.79 53.84 31.13
C PRO A 101 10.76 54.71 31.94
N PRO A 102 10.20 54.33 33.13
CA PRO A 102 10.97 54.29 34.39
C PRO A 102 10.54 53.26 35.50
N THR A 103 11.54 52.78 36.24
CA THR A 103 11.57 52.40 37.68
C THR A 103 10.34 51.78 38.40
N ASN A 104 10.52 50.59 39.01
CA ASN A 104 10.82 50.54 40.47
C ASN A 104 11.31 49.18 41.03
N LYS A 105 11.96 49.27 42.20
CA LYS A 105 12.41 48.22 43.14
C LYS A 105 11.27 47.28 43.60
N ALA A 106 11.47 46.09 44.19
CA ALA A 106 12.55 45.08 44.31
C ALA A 106 11.97 43.91 45.19
N SER A 107 12.63 42.88 45.75
CA SER A 107 14.01 42.31 45.80
C SER A 107 13.94 40.92 46.46
N GLY A 108 14.81 39.95 46.11
CA GLY A 108 14.95 38.69 46.88
C GLY A 108 15.60 37.52 46.13
N GLN A 109 16.73 37.02 46.64
CA GLN A 109 17.43 35.77 46.28
C GLN A 109 17.61 34.93 47.60
N PRO A 110 18.10 33.67 47.61
CA PRO A 110 18.66 32.85 46.51
C PRO A 110 18.11 31.40 46.40
N SER A 111 18.70 30.62 45.49
CA SER A 111 18.65 29.13 45.34
C SER A 111 19.43 28.41 46.49
N PRO A 112 19.63 27.04 46.56
CA PRO A 112 19.65 26.05 45.47
C PRO A 112 19.19 24.57 45.72
N SER A 113 19.04 23.84 44.60
CA SER A 113 19.44 22.44 44.30
C SER A 113 18.96 21.18 45.09
N ALA A 114 18.56 20.18 44.27
CA ALA A 114 18.99 18.75 44.28
C ALA A 114 18.03 17.62 44.73
N SER A 115 18.05 16.55 43.92
CA SER A 115 17.82 15.11 44.20
C SER A 115 16.44 14.55 44.60
N THR A 116 16.01 13.57 43.79
CA THR A 116 15.13 12.41 44.09
C THR A 116 15.72 11.42 45.12
N PRO A 117 15.04 10.32 45.51
CA PRO A 117 13.60 10.08 45.66
C PRO A 117 13.25 9.40 47.02
N PHE A 118 11.96 9.31 47.39
CA PHE A 118 11.31 8.09 47.93
C PHE A 118 9.83 8.37 48.25
N ASN A 119 8.98 7.34 48.24
CA ASN A 119 7.83 7.29 49.15
C ASN A 119 7.69 5.86 49.72
N ARG A 120 7.51 5.78 51.04
CA ARG A 120 7.33 4.59 51.87
C ARG A 120 6.34 5.06 52.96
N THR A 121 5.28 4.35 53.33
CA THR A 121 5.24 2.99 53.91
C THR A 121 3.81 2.42 53.91
N ALA A 122 3.71 1.10 54.14
CA ALA A 122 2.58 0.34 54.74
C ALA A 122 1.17 0.43 54.09
N GLY A 123 0.41 -0.65 53.90
CA GLY A 123 0.66 -2.08 54.11
C GLY A 123 -0.12 -2.72 55.26
N SER A 124 -1.04 -3.63 54.91
CA SER A 124 -1.64 -4.64 55.79
C SER A 124 -2.20 -5.81 54.97
N LYS A 125 -2.38 -6.96 55.63
CA LYS A 125 -2.87 -8.25 55.06
C LYS A 125 -4.42 -8.31 55.20
N ALA A 126 -5.18 -9.30 54.73
CA ALA A 126 -4.86 -10.65 54.21
C ALA A 126 -5.98 -11.20 53.28
N SER A 127 -5.72 -12.37 52.68
CA SER A 127 -6.71 -13.32 52.09
C SER A 127 -6.98 -14.46 53.12
N PRO A 128 -7.94 -15.43 52.99
CA PRO A 128 -8.43 -16.00 51.72
C PRO A 128 -9.89 -16.56 51.65
N ALA A 129 -10.16 -17.21 50.50
CA ALA A 129 -11.03 -18.39 50.28
C ALA A 129 -12.54 -18.24 49.98
N ALA A 130 -12.88 -18.66 48.74
CA ALA A 130 -14.01 -19.48 48.29
C ALA A 130 -15.48 -19.09 48.60
N ASP A 131 -16.26 -18.88 47.53
CA ASP A 131 -17.53 -19.60 47.29
C ASP A 131 -17.79 -19.78 45.77
N THR A 132 -18.77 -20.60 45.38
CA THR A 132 -18.97 -21.15 44.02
C THR A 132 -20.34 -20.81 43.44
N THR A 133 -20.40 -20.12 42.30
CA THR A 133 -21.64 -19.98 41.50
C THR A 133 -21.39 -20.18 39.99
N PRO A 134 -21.95 -21.23 39.36
CA PRO A 134 -21.83 -21.45 37.92
C PRO A 134 -22.93 -20.67 37.16
N THR A 135 -22.64 -19.43 36.75
CA THR A 135 -23.55 -18.68 35.88
C THR A 135 -23.54 -19.26 34.47
N SER A 136 -24.69 -19.71 33.98
CA SER A 136 -24.82 -20.36 32.67
C SER A 136 -24.45 -19.42 31.50
N PRO A 137 -23.87 -19.94 30.40
CA PRO A 137 -23.58 -19.14 29.22
C PRO A 137 -24.87 -18.78 28.48
N SER A 138 -25.44 -17.61 28.80
CA SER A 138 -26.49 -17.00 27.98
C SER A 138 -26.00 -16.82 26.54
N SER A 139 -26.89 -17.03 25.57
CA SER A 139 -26.56 -17.13 24.14
C SER A 139 -26.12 -15.79 23.56
N ALA A 140 -24.84 -15.45 23.75
CA ALA A 140 -24.24 -14.23 23.25
C ALA A 140 -24.29 -14.19 21.71
N ALA A 141 -24.96 -13.17 21.18
CA ALA A 141 -24.80 -12.76 19.79
C ALA A 141 -23.29 -12.52 19.49
N PRO A 142 -22.79 -12.81 18.27
CA PRO A 142 -21.37 -12.72 17.97
C PRO A 142 -20.88 -11.29 18.21
N ASN A 143 -20.05 -11.12 19.24
CA ASN A 143 -19.53 -9.83 19.67
C ASN A 143 -18.89 -9.09 18.48
N VAL A 144 -19.42 -7.91 18.14
CA VAL A 144 -19.03 -7.14 16.95
C VAL A 144 -17.53 -6.83 16.94
N LYS A 145 -16.89 -6.71 18.11
CA LYS A 145 -15.42 -6.57 18.22
C LYS A 145 -14.69 -7.79 17.63
N ASN A 146 -15.19 -9.00 17.90
CA ASN A 146 -14.63 -10.25 17.38
C ASN A 146 -14.87 -10.37 15.87
N VAL A 147 -16.05 -9.97 15.38
CA VAL A 147 -16.37 -10.00 13.93
C VAL A 147 -15.50 -9.01 13.15
N LYS A 148 -15.31 -7.79 13.67
CA LYS A 148 -14.41 -6.80 13.07
C LYS A 148 -12.95 -7.27 13.04
N GLN A 149 -12.49 -7.90 14.12
CA GLN A 149 -11.13 -8.46 14.17
C GLN A 149 -10.95 -9.64 13.21
N MET A 150 -11.91 -10.58 13.17
CA MET A 150 -11.92 -11.70 12.23
C MET A 150 -11.82 -11.23 10.77
N LEU A 151 -12.56 -10.18 10.39
CA LEU A 151 -12.50 -9.63 9.04
C LEU A 151 -11.17 -8.95 8.74
N LEU A 152 -10.57 -8.25 9.72
CA LEU A 152 -9.26 -7.63 9.59
C LEU A 152 -8.15 -8.68 9.38
N ASP A 153 -8.19 -9.76 10.14
CA ASP A 153 -7.23 -10.87 10.03
C ASP A 153 -7.45 -11.70 8.75
N TRP A 154 -8.69 -11.82 8.28
CA TRP A 154 -8.97 -12.36 6.94
C TRP A 154 -8.39 -11.48 5.83
N CYS A 155 -8.50 -10.15 5.92
CA CYS A 155 -7.86 -9.24 4.94
C CYS A 155 -6.35 -9.45 4.92
N ARG A 156 -5.70 -9.41 6.09
CA ARG A 156 -4.25 -9.68 6.25
C ARG A 156 -3.84 -11.01 5.62
N ALA A 157 -4.54 -12.10 5.95
CA ALA A 157 -4.27 -13.44 5.41
C ALA A 157 -4.55 -13.59 3.90
N LYS A 158 -5.25 -12.63 3.29
CA LYS A 158 -5.45 -12.57 1.84
C LYS A 158 -4.41 -11.69 1.13
N THR A 159 -3.96 -10.62 1.77
CA THR A 159 -2.98 -9.67 1.19
C THR A 159 -1.53 -9.92 1.59
N GLU A 160 -1.23 -10.89 2.48
CA GLU A 160 0.13 -11.23 2.91
C GLU A 160 1.15 -11.47 1.77
N PRO A 161 0.80 -12.06 0.61
CA PRO A 161 1.74 -12.23 -0.50
C PRO A 161 2.04 -10.96 -1.32
N TYR A 162 1.52 -9.79 -0.96
CA TYR A 162 1.61 -8.57 -1.79
C TYR A 162 2.60 -7.55 -1.22
N GLU A 163 3.63 -7.22 -2.02
CA GLU A 163 4.52 -6.08 -1.76
C GLU A 163 3.68 -4.79 -1.59
N GLY A 164 4.04 -3.98 -0.58
CA GLY A 164 3.42 -2.67 -0.31
C GLY A 164 2.21 -2.69 0.64
N VAL A 165 1.57 -3.84 0.91
CA VAL A 165 0.33 -3.88 1.71
C VAL A 165 0.57 -4.25 3.16
N HIS A 166 0.20 -3.36 4.09
CA HIS A 166 0.22 -3.66 5.53
C HIS A 166 -1.06 -3.20 6.24
N ILE A 167 -2.07 -4.07 6.23
CA ILE A 167 -3.40 -3.78 6.78
C ILE A 167 -3.39 -3.83 8.31
N GLN A 168 -3.31 -2.66 8.94
CA GLN A 168 -3.36 -2.50 10.40
C GLN A 168 -4.77 -2.15 10.91
N ASN A 169 -5.55 -1.42 10.11
CA ASN A 169 -6.85 -0.88 10.48
C ASN A 169 -7.84 -0.93 9.29
N PHE A 170 -8.98 -0.23 9.42
CA PHE A 170 -9.94 -0.01 8.32
C PHE A 170 -10.01 1.48 7.90
N SER A 171 -9.01 2.31 8.21
CA SER A 171 -8.93 3.71 7.74
C SER A 171 -7.63 3.93 6.94
N SER A 172 -6.58 4.45 7.58
CA SER A 172 -5.32 4.83 6.90
C SER A 172 -4.63 3.69 6.16
N SER A 173 -4.83 2.42 6.55
CA SER A 173 -4.32 1.25 5.81
C SER A 173 -4.96 1.02 4.42
N TRP A 174 -5.94 1.84 4.03
CA TRP A 174 -6.67 1.72 2.76
C TRP A 174 -6.67 3.02 1.95
N GLY A 175 -6.02 4.09 2.44
CA GLY A 175 -6.10 5.44 1.86
C GLY A 175 -5.37 5.60 0.51
N ASP A 176 -4.52 4.66 0.12
CA ASP A 176 -3.82 4.64 -1.17
C ASP A 176 -4.52 3.80 -2.25
N GLY A 177 -5.61 3.10 -1.90
CA GLY A 177 -6.31 2.14 -2.76
C GLY A 177 -5.61 0.79 -2.95
N ILE A 178 -4.32 0.67 -2.65
CA ILE A 178 -3.50 -0.52 -2.93
C ILE A 178 -4.01 -1.75 -2.14
N ALA A 179 -4.46 -1.55 -0.90
CA ALA A 179 -5.06 -2.61 -0.09
C ALA A 179 -6.37 -3.17 -0.69
N PHE A 180 -7.18 -2.33 -1.35
CA PHE A 180 -8.36 -2.80 -2.09
C PHE A 180 -7.93 -3.59 -3.34
N CYS A 181 -6.99 -3.05 -4.13
CA CYS A 181 -6.47 -3.74 -5.32
C CYS A 181 -5.90 -5.13 -5.01
N ALA A 182 -5.03 -5.24 -3.99
CA ALA A 182 -4.46 -6.53 -3.57
C ALA A 182 -5.54 -7.55 -3.14
N LEU A 183 -6.56 -7.09 -2.42
CA LEU A 183 -7.64 -7.96 -1.96
C LEU A 183 -8.52 -8.45 -3.13
N VAL A 184 -8.85 -7.58 -4.09
CA VAL A 184 -9.62 -7.95 -5.30
C VAL A 184 -8.80 -8.88 -6.20
N HIS A 185 -7.54 -8.55 -6.48
CA HIS A 185 -6.61 -9.36 -7.26
C HIS A 185 -6.38 -10.75 -6.64
N ARG A 186 -6.52 -10.91 -5.31
CA ARG A 186 -6.40 -12.23 -4.65
C ARG A 186 -7.51 -13.21 -5.03
N PHE A 187 -8.64 -12.73 -5.54
CA PHE A 187 -9.73 -13.56 -6.06
C PHE A 187 -9.82 -13.53 -7.58
N PHE A 188 -9.32 -12.46 -8.23
CA PHE A 188 -9.36 -12.26 -9.68
C PHE A 188 -7.97 -11.82 -10.22
N PRO A 189 -6.93 -12.68 -10.19
CA PRO A 189 -5.57 -12.32 -10.60
C PRO A 189 -5.43 -12.06 -12.11
N ASP A 190 -6.44 -12.43 -12.90
CA ASP A 190 -6.50 -12.16 -14.34
C ASP A 190 -7.21 -10.83 -14.69
N ALA A 191 -7.74 -10.10 -13.70
CA ALA A 191 -8.58 -8.93 -13.94
C ALA A 191 -7.80 -7.65 -14.26
N PHE A 192 -6.63 -7.49 -13.65
CA PHE A 192 -5.67 -6.40 -13.86
C PHE A 192 -4.30 -6.85 -13.32
N GLU A 193 -3.23 -6.14 -13.66
CA GLU A 193 -1.89 -6.46 -13.17
C GLU A 193 -1.58 -5.70 -11.88
N TYR A 194 -1.21 -6.40 -10.79
CA TYR A 194 -0.97 -5.74 -9.50
C TYR A 194 0.41 -5.07 -9.41
N SER A 195 1.47 -5.69 -9.95
CA SER A 195 2.85 -5.23 -9.72
C SER A 195 3.18 -3.85 -10.29
N ILE A 196 2.28 -3.30 -11.11
CA ILE A 196 2.45 -2.02 -11.83
C ILE A 196 1.70 -0.85 -11.16
N LEU A 197 0.88 -1.14 -10.15
CA LEU A 197 0.05 -0.15 -9.46
C LEU A 197 0.89 0.86 -8.68
N ASN A 198 0.35 2.07 -8.57
CA ASN A 198 1.06 3.23 -8.03
C ASN A 198 0.36 3.76 -6.77
N PRO A 199 0.96 3.69 -5.56
CA PRO A 199 0.34 4.22 -4.34
C PRO A 199 0.13 5.74 -4.38
N TYR A 200 0.79 6.46 -5.30
CA TYR A 200 0.60 7.89 -5.52
C TYR A 200 -0.54 8.21 -6.51
N ALA A 201 -1.28 7.21 -7.00
CA ALA A 201 -2.46 7.35 -7.85
C ALA A 201 -3.73 6.75 -7.20
N PRO A 202 -4.11 7.18 -5.97
CA PRO A 202 -5.17 6.53 -5.19
C PRO A 202 -6.53 6.51 -5.90
N ARG A 203 -6.86 7.55 -6.69
CA ARG A 203 -8.09 7.63 -7.48
C ARG A 203 -8.24 6.44 -8.43
N GLU A 204 -7.19 6.18 -9.22
CA GLU A 204 -7.13 5.10 -10.20
C GLU A 204 -7.19 3.74 -9.50
N ASN A 205 -6.49 3.58 -8.38
CA ASN A 205 -6.52 2.36 -7.56
C ASN A 205 -7.93 2.07 -7.02
N PHE A 206 -8.63 3.08 -6.47
CA PHE A 206 -10.01 2.91 -5.98
C PHE A 206 -10.97 2.53 -7.11
N GLN A 207 -10.94 3.26 -8.23
CA GLN A 207 -11.79 2.97 -9.39
C GLN A 207 -11.55 1.55 -9.93
N LEU A 208 -10.28 1.19 -10.19
CA LEU A 208 -9.92 -0.14 -10.68
C LEU A 208 -10.39 -1.27 -9.74
N ALA A 209 -10.25 -1.08 -8.42
CA ALA A 209 -10.69 -2.07 -7.44
C ALA A 209 -12.22 -2.18 -7.36
N PHE A 210 -12.95 -1.07 -7.36
CA PHE A 210 -14.41 -1.05 -7.23
C PHE A 210 -15.09 -1.53 -8.51
N ASP A 211 -14.70 -1.03 -9.69
CA ASP A 211 -15.23 -1.46 -10.99
C ASP A 211 -15.00 -2.97 -11.22
N THR A 212 -13.85 -3.49 -10.76
CA THR A 212 -13.55 -4.92 -10.83
C THR A 212 -14.34 -5.74 -9.81
N ALA A 213 -14.55 -5.23 -8.59
CA ALA A 213 -15.36 -5.88 -7.56
C ALA A 213 -16.85 -5.93 -7.95
N GLU A 214 -17.40 -4.88 -8.56
CA GLU A 214 -18.76 -4.89 -9.10
C GLU A 214 -18.87 -5.89 -10.26
N ARG A 215 -18.06 -5.72 -11.30
CA ARG A 215 -18.08 -6.54 -12.52
C ARG A 215 -17.84 -8.03 -12.28
N LEU A 216 -16.93 -8.40 -11.37
CA LEU A 216 -16.54 -9.81 -11.15
C LEU A 216 -17.15 -10.41 -9.88
N ALA A 217 -17.23 -9.69 -8.76
CA ALA A 217 -17.84 -10.20 -7.53
C ALA A 217 -19.33 -9.87 -7.39
N GLY A 218 -19.87 -8.90 -8.13
CA GLY A 218 -21.23 -8.39 -7.92
C GLY A 218 -21.36 -7.55 -6.64
N CYS A 219 -20.25 -6.92 -6.20
CA CYS A 219 -20.23 -6.06 -5.03
C CYS A 219 -20.69 -4.64 -5.41
N PRO A 220 -21.74 -4.07 -4.80
CA PRO A 220 -22.18 -2.72 -5.12
C PRO A 220 -21.12 -1.67 -4.73
N PRO A 221 -20.97 -0.57 -5.50
CA PRO A 221 -20.04 0.52 -5.19
C PRO A 221 -20.58 1.38 -4.03
N LEU A 222 -20.41 0.91 -2.79
CA LEU A 222 -20.82 1.65 -1.58
C LEU A 222 -19.85 2.79 -1.19
N LEU A 223 -18.79 3.02 -1.98
CA LEU A 223 -17.76 4.03 -1.74
C LEU A 223 -17.46 4.77 -3.07
N ASP A 224 -17.41 6.10 -3.00
CA ASP A 224 -17.00 6.94 -4.12
C ASP A 224 -15.48 7.19 -4.09
N ALA A 225 -14.81 6.99 -5.22
CA ALA A 225 -13.35 7.10 -5.33
C ALA A 225 -12.85 8.55 -5.15
N ASP A 226 -13.64 9.55 -5.57
CA ASP A 226 -13.27 10.96 -5.40
C ASP A 226 -13.48 11.44 -3.95
N ASP A 227 -14.47 10.91 -3.22
CA ASP A 227 -14.61 11.16 -1.77
C ASP A 227 -13.45 10.57 -0.97
N LEU A 228 -13.03 9.33 -1.28
CA LEU A 228 -11.89 8.71 -0.61
C LEU A 228 -10.59 9.50 -0.81
N VAL A 229 -10.39 10.09 -2.00
CA VAL A 229 -9.23 10.95 -2.32
C VAL A 229 -9.36 12.36 -1.74
N ARG A 230 -10.57 12.90 -1.58
CA ARG A 230 -10.81 14.18 -0.87
C ARG A 230 -10.48 14.12 0.62
N MET A 231 -10.56 12.93 1.24
CA MET A 231 -10.30 12.73 2.67
C MET A 231 -8.83 12.40 2.97
N LYS A 232 -8.30 12.94 4.07
CA LYS A 232 -6.94 12.61 4.55
C LYS A 232 -6.82 11.13 4.97
N GLU A 233 -7.86 10.60 5.60
CA GLU A 233 -8.04 9.18 5.93
C GLU A 233 -9.53 8.84 5.77
N PRO A 234 -9.89 7.68 5.19
CA PRO A 234 -11.29 7.31 5.00
C PRO A 234 -11.95 6.87 6.32
N ASP A 235 -13.26 7.12 6.48
CA ASP A 235 -13.97 6.70 7.70
C ASP A 235 -14.00 5.16 7.80
N TRP A 236 -13.55 4.66 8.95
CA TRP A 236 -13.35 3.23 9.15
C TRP A 236 -14.62 2.40 9.07
N LYS A 237 -15.81 2.98 9.30
CA LYS A 237 -17.11 2.30 9.19
C LYS A 237 -17.46 2.11 7.72
N CYS A 238 -17.27 3.13 6.89
CA CYS A 238 -17.53 3.06 5.46
C CYS A 238 -16.67 1.97 4.79
N VAL A 239 -15.35 1.98 5.04
CA VAL A 239 -14.44 0.92 4.57
C VAL A 239 -14.80 -0.45 5.14
N TYR A 240 -15.08 -0.55 6.44
CA TYR A 240 -15.47 -1.81 7.07
C TYR A 240 -16.74 -2.39 6.46
N THR A 241 -17.78 -1.58 6.23
CA THR A 241 -19.04 -1.99 5.60
C THR A 241 -18.83 -2.43 4.15
N TYR A 242 -18.02 -1.72 3.36
CA TYR A 242 -17.67 -2.16 2.01
C TYR A 242 -16.94 -3.52 2.02
N ILE A 243 -15.98 -3.72 2.93
CA ILE A 243 -15.24 -4.99 3.03
C ILE A 243 -16.11 -6.14 3.58
N GLN A 244 -17.09 -5.85 4.44
CA GLN A 244 -18.14 -6.82 4.83
C GLN A 244 -18.98 -7.24 3.62
N GLU A 245 -19.38 -6.28 2.79
CA GLU A 245 -20.21 -6.54 1.61
C GLU A 245 -19.44 -7.30 0.52
N PHE A 246 -18.20 -6.89 0.23
CA PHE A 246 -17.32 -7.64 -0.68
C PHE A 246 -17.09 -9.08 -0.20
N TYR A 247 -16.91 -9.29 1.11
CA TYR A 247 -16.85 -10.62 1.71
C TYR A 247 -18.16 -11.42 1.48
N ARG A 248 -19.34 -10.80 1.67
CA ARG A 248 -20.66 -11.42 1.42
C ARG A 248 -20.78 -11.88 -0.03
N CYS A 249 -20.49 -11.00 -0.99
CA CYS A 249 -20.53 -11.30 -2.43
C CYS A 249 -19.58 -12.46 -2.81
N LEU A 250 -18.37 -12.51 -2.24
CA LEU A 250 -17.43 -13.61 -2.45
C LEU A 250 -17.90 -14.95 -1.83
N VAL A 251 -18.62 -14.92 -0.70
CA VAL A 251 -19.22 -16.13 -0.10
C VAL A 251 -20.37 -16.64 -0.96
N GLU A 252 -21.23 -15.75 -1.46
CA GLU A 252 -22.37 -16.12 -2.31
C GLU A 252 -21.93 -16.68 -3.66
N LYS A 253 -20.82 -16.19 -4.23
CA LYS A 253 -20.17 -16.78 -5.41
C LYS A 253 -19.31 -18.01 -5.09
N GLY A 254 -19.28 -18.50 -3.84
CA GLY A 254 -18.53 -19.69 -3.42
C GLY A 254 -17.00 -19.53 -3.38
N LEU A 255 -16.48 -18.33 -3.65
CA LEU A 255 -15.05 -18.00 -3.66
C LEU A 255 -14.45 -17.94 -2.24
N VAL A 256 -15.30 -17.75 -1.21
CA VAL A 256 -14.92 -17.85 0.21
C VAL A 256 -15.72 -18.97 0.89
N LYS A 257 -15.01 -20.02 1.34
CA LYS A 257 -15.60 -21.17 2.03
C LYS A 257 -15.88 -20.85 3.50
N THR A 258 -17.11 -20.45 3.82
CA THR A 258 -17.60 -20.42 5.22
C THR A 258 -17.89 -21.85 5.71
N LYS A 259 -17.45 -22.20 6.92
CA LYS A 259 -17.83 -23.47 7.56
C LYS A 259 -19.34 -23.48 7.82
N LYS A 260 -20.10 -24.31 7.10
CA LYS A 260 -21.52 -24.53 7.39
C LYS A 260 -21.68 -24.93 8.86
N ARG A 261 -22.62 -24.29 9.56
CA ARG A 261 -23.16 -24.83 10.81
C ARG A 261 -24.15 -25.92 10.42
N THR A 262 -23.70 -27.17 10.58
CA THR A 262 -24.58 -28.33 10.73
C THR A 262 -25.24 -28.28 12.10
#